data_AF-A0A9N9LM31-F1
#
_entry.id   AF-A0A9N9LM31-F1
#
_cell.length_a   1.000
_cell.length_b   1.000
_cell.length_c   1.000
_cell.angle_alpha   90.00
_cell.angle_beta   90.00
_cell.angle_gamma   90.00
#
_symmetry.space_group_name_H-M   'P 1'
#
loop_
_entity.id
_entity.type
_entity.pdbx_description
1 polymer ?
#
loop_
_entity_poly.entity_id
_entity_poly.type
_entity_poly.pdbx_seq_one_letter_code
_entity_poly.pdbx_strand_id
1 'polypeptide(L)'
;MRYHSIITTLCLAATSLSNPTYPFSTPQNPLLTPSAEEADRNISLALFADLEELSRVVDISYCVGLTGIQHPFLCASRCEDFPNFELVDTFNTGPLMSDSCGYIALDHGREKGGRKRVLVAFRGTYSIANTIVDLSTVPQEYVPYPEQPGNGTGKGVDGKPRRGGRWRWRFWRPWRWGEEEEVRVEGEEETPKCMNCTVHTGFWTSWSNTRELVIPHILRLRDQYPDYKLDLVGHSLGGAVAALAGLEFNGMGFDPRITTFGEPRMGNEGLRDYLDAVFNLPNSDSKKKGKEEQNQHLHSGRYRRITHIDDPVPLLPLQEWGYRAHAGEIYISKPSLQPTVSDVHLCLGDGDVNCIAGAEVDEDWFDTTRTMNRPQIGDEVPEDEEMRLLGKRWGIPIPARYKMWQLFFAHRDYFWRLGLCLPGGDPLDWGRERYRFGDGDGGEVEGREDL
;
A
#
# COMPACT_ATOMS: atom_id res chain seq x y z
N MET A 1 -60.77 -79.40 -1.69
CA MET A 1 -60.11 -80.10 -0.58
C MET A 1 -59.31 -79.04 0.19
N ARG A 2 -59.92 -78.37 1.18
CA ARG A 2 -59.72 -78.59 2.63
C ARG A 2 -58.30 -79.01 3.03
N TYR A 3 -57.56 -78.09 3.64
CA TYR A 3 -56.83 -78.32 4.89
C TYR A 3 -56.91 -77.07 5.77
N HIS A 4 -57.13 -77.30 7.07
CA HIS A 4 -57.45 -76.34 8.13
C HIS A 4 -56.26 -76.14 9.06
N SER A 5 -56.25 -74.96 9.71
CA SER A 5 -55.67 -74.64 11.03
C SER A 5 -54.13 -74.55 11.10
N ILE A 6 -53.49 -73.63 11.85
CA ILE A 6 -53.73 -73.25 13.25
C ILE A 6 -53.36 -71.77 13.50
N ILE A 7 -54.14 -71.19 14.40
CA ILE A 7 -54.13 -69.87 15.04
C ILE A 7 -52.93 -69.70 15.98
N THR A 8 -52.26 -68.54 15.93
CA THR A 8 -51.66 -67.93 17.12
C THR A 8 -51.84 -66.40 17.10
N THR A 9 -52.53 -65.94 18.12
CA THR A 9 -52.89 -64.58 18.48
C THR A 9 -51.73 -63.91 19.21
N LEU A 10 -51.34 -62.69 18.81
CA LEU A 10 -50.60 -61.78 19.68
C LEU A 10 -51.26 -60.39 19.60
N CYS A 11 -52.05 -60.07 20.62
CA CYS A 11 -52.54 -58.73 20.89
C CYS A 11 -51.43 -57.93 21.56
N LEU A 12 -51.01 -56.81 20.97
CA LEU A 12 -50.40 -55.72 21.72
C LEU A 12 -51.07 -54.41 21.28
N ALA A 13 -51.61 -53.73 22.30
CA ALA A 13 -52.40 -52.52 22.21
C ALA A 13 -51.56 -51.34 21.68
N ALA A 14 -52.04 -50.70 20.63
CA ALA A 14 -51.58 -49.39 20.21
C ALA A 14 -52.34 -48.33 21.02
N THR A 15 -51.75 -47.83 22.10
CA THR A 15 -52.22 -46.61 22.76
C THR A 15 -51.63 -45.41 22.03
N SER A 16 -52.52 -44.63 21.44
CA SER A 16 -52.30 -43.31 20.88
C SER A 16 -51.72 -42.35 21.92
N LEU A 17 -50.49 -41.89 21.70
CA LEU A 17 -50.01 -40.61 22.25
C LEU A 17 -50.02 -39.60 21.10
N SER A 18 -51.04 -38.74 21.16
CA SER A 18 -51.14 -37.51 20.39
C SER A 18 -50.03 -36.56 20.79
N ASN A 19 -49.03 -36.38 19.93
CA ASN A 19 -48.11 -35.24 20.05
C ASN A 19 -48.80 -33.98 19.49
N PRO A 20 -48.78 -32.85 20.21
CA PRO A 20 -49.32 -31.60 19.70
C PRO A 20 -48.50 -31.15 18.48
N THR A 21 -49.17 -30.96 17.36
CA THR A 21 -48.64 -30.26 16.20
C THR A 21 -48.46 -28.79 16.56
N TYR A 22 -47.25 -28.42 17.00
CA TYR A 22 -46.82 -27.03 17.00
C TYR A 22 -46.49 -26.63 15.56
N PRO A 23 -46.94 -25.46 15.07
CA PRO A 23 -46.53 -24.99 13.75
C PRO A 23 -45.02 -24.82 13.74
N PHE A 24 -44.38 -25.43 12.75
CA PHE A 24 -42.96 -25.33 12.48
C PHE A 24 -42.68 -23.88 12.04
N SER A 25 -42.39 -22.99 13.00
CA SER A 25 -41.72 -21.73 12.69
C SER A 25 -40.34 -22.09 12.19
N THR A 26 -40.11 -21.92 10.89
CA THR A 26 -38.76 -21.75 10.36
C THR A 26 -38.02 -20.74 11.24
N PRO A 27 -36.86 -21.09 11.83
CA PRO A 27 -35.99 -20.06 12.37
C PRO A 27 -35.57 -19.20 11.17
N GLN A 28 -36.21 -18.05 11.04
CA GLN A 28 -35.62 -16.93 10.33
C GLN A 28 -34.34 -16.64 11.12
N ASN A 29 -33.21 -17.14 10.62
CA ASN A 29 -31.94 -16.52 10.95
C ASN A 29 -32.17 -15.02 10.70
N PRO A 30 -31.98 -14.15 11.71
CA PRO A 30 -32.00 -12.73 11.43
C PRO A 30 -31.01 -12.52 10.29
N LEU A 31 -31.46 -11.89 9.21
CA LEU A 31 -30.58 -11.33 8.19
C LEU A 31 -29.47 -10.63 8.99
N LEU A 32 -28.25 -11.16 8.94
CA LEU A 32 -27.10 -10.43 9.40
C LEU A 32 -27.09 -9.17 8.54
N THR A 33 -27.60 -8.07 9.10
CA THR A 33 -27.15 -6.75 8.70
C THR A 33 -25.62 -6.82 8.66
N PRO A 34 -24.97 -6.37 7.57
CA PRO A 34 -23.53 -6.18 7.55
C PRO A 34 -23.14 -5.55 8.88
N SER A 35 -22.14 -6.10 9.57
CA SER A 35 -21.63 -5.43 10.76
C SER A 35 -21.29 -3.99 10.37
N ALA A 36 -21.46 -3.04 11.29
CA ALA A 36 -21.11 -1.65 11.01
C ALA A 36 -19.63 -1.47 10.57
N GLU A 37 -18.81 -2.53 10.67
CA GLU A 37 -17.42 -2.60 10.19
C GLU A 37 -17.28 -2.92 8.69
N GLU A 38 -18.25 -3.55 8.02
CA GLU A 38 -18.17 -3.85 6.58
C GLU A 38 -18.50 -2.62 5.71
N ALA A 39 -19.32 -1.70 6.21
CA ALA A 39 -19.80 -0.55 5.43
C ALA A 39 -18.73 0.53 5.15
N ASP A 40 -17.60 0.52 5.87
CA ASP A 40 -16.59 1.59 5.81
C ASP A 40 -15.34 1.21 4.99
N ARG A 41 -15.17 -0.08 4.63
CA ARG A 41 -13.98 -0.55 3.89
C ARG A 41 -14.03 -0.25 2.39
N ASN A 42 -15.20 0.08 1.86
CA ASN A 42 -15.38 0.30 0.42
C ASN A 42 -14.67 1.59 -0.02
N ILE A 43 -14.03 1.55 -1.19
CA ILE A 43 -13.44 2.75 -1.77
C ILE A 43 -14.41 3.48 -2.70
N SER A 44 -14.27 4.81 -2.77
CA SER A 44 -15.04 5.60 -3.74
C SER A 44 -14.56 5.35 -5.16
N LEU A 45 -15.46 5.50 -6.14
CA LEU A 45 -15.12 5.44 -7.57
C LEU A 45 -14.03 6.45 -7.94
N ALA A 46 -14.03 7.63 -7.32
CA ALA A 46 -13.04 8.66 -7.55
C ALA A 46 -11.64 8.26 -7.03
N LEU A 47 -11.57 7.58 -5.88
CA LEU A 47 -10.31 7.03 -5.38
C LEU A 47 -9.83 5.89 -6.28
N PHE A 48 -10.71 4.98 -6.68
CA PHE A 48 -10.37 3.90 -7.61
C PHE A 48 -9.79 4.46 -8.92
N ALA A 49 -10.45 5.46 -9.52
CA ALA A 49 -9.98 6.11 -10.75
C ALA A 49 -8.61 6.78 -10.58
N ASP A 50 -8.39 7.46 -9.45
CA ASP A 50 -7.09 8.08 -9.15
C ASP A 50 -5.99 7.03 -8.96
N LEU A 51 -6.28 5.88 -8.35
CA LEU A 51 -5.32 4.78 -8.20
C LEU A 51 -4.98 4.12 -9.55
N GLU A 52 -5.98 3.90 -10.40
CA GLU A 52 -5.79 3.41 -11.77
C GLU A 52 -4.91 4.35 -12.58
N GLU A 53 -5.18 5.65 -12.52
CA GLU A 53 -4.41 6.67 -13.22
C GLU A 53 -2.94 6.64 -12.75
N LEU A 54 -2.73 6.65 -11.44
CA LEU A 54 -1.40 6.64 -10.84
C LEU A 54 -0.61 5.36 -11.12
N SER A 55 -1.30 4.22 -11.34
CA SER A 55 -0.65 2.99 -11.78
C SER A 55 -0.02 3.12 -13.17
N ARG A 56 -0.69 3.78 -14.12
CA ARG A 56 -0.13 4.06 -15.45
C ARG A 56 0.98 5.10 -15.39
N VAL A 57 0.82 6.11 -14.52
CA VAL A 57 1.84 7.14 -14.27
C VAL A 57 3.14 6.52 -13.74
N VAL A 58 3.05 5.62 -12.76
CA VAL A 58 4.24 4.97 -12.20
C VAL A 58 4.87 3.98 -13.17
N ASP A 59 4.09 3.31 -14.03
CA ASP A 59 4.62 2.43 -15.09
C ASP A 59 5.55 3.19 -16.06
N ILE A 60 5.21 4.43 -16.41
CA ILE A 60 6.04 5.27 -17.30
C ILE A 60 7.45 5.48 -16.72
N SER A 61 7.63 5.42 -15.39
CA SER A 61 8.96 5.56 -14.77
C SER A 61 9.95 4.48 -15.23
N TYR A 62 9.46 3.33 -15.69
CA TYR A 62 10.28 2.26 -16.26
C TYR A 62 10.85 2.59 -17.64
N CYS A 63 10.40 3.67 -18.28
CA CYS A 63 11.03 4.19 -19.50
C CYS A 63 12.36 4.89 -19.21
N VAL A 64 12.56 5.39 -17.99
CA VAL A 64 13.77 6.10 -17.59
C VAL A 64 14.93 5.11 -17.47
N GLY A 65 16.02 5.40 -18.19
CA GLY A 65 17.20 4.52 -18.32
C GLY A 65 17.11 3.45 -19.42
N LEU A 66 15.96 3.36 -20.12
CA LEU A 66 15.79 2.53 -21.32
C LEU A 66 15.58 3.41 -22.56
N THR A 67 14.34 3.59 -23.00
CA THR A 67 14.01 4.42 -24.16
C THR A 67 13.99 5.92 -23.82
N GLY A 68 13.86 6.25 -22.54
CA GLY A 68 13.72 7.62 -22.06
C GLY A 68 12.30 8.18 -22.20
N ILE A 69 12.13 9.40 -21.68
CA ILE A 69 10.95 10.25 -21.81
C ILE A 69 11.44 11.58 -22.38
N GLN A 70 10.71 12.16 -23.32
CA GLN A 70 11.06 13.41 -23.99
C GLN A 70 9.99 14.46 -23.72
N HIS A 71 10.40 15.73 -23.73
CA HIS A 71 9.49 16.87 -23.70
C HIS A 71 8.61 16.91 -24.99
N PRO A 72 7.32 17.28 -24.94
CA PRO A 72 6.55 17.73 -23.77
C PRO A 72 6.23 16.58 -22.81
N PHE A 73 5.69 15.45 -23.24
CA PHE A 73 5.63 14.23 -22.41
C PHE A 73 5.43 13.03 -23.34
N LEU A 74 6.52 12.58 -23.95
CA LEU A 74 6.54 11.56 -25.00
C LEU A 74 7.41 10.38 -24.56
N CYS A 75 6.91 9.17 -24.67
CA CYS A 75 7.66 7.96 -24.37
C CYS A 75 7.12 6.77 -25.17
N ALA A 76 7.84 5.66 -25.14
CA ALA A 76 7.38 4.43 -25.76
C ALA A 76 6.18 3.81 -25.04
N SER A 77 5.93 4.09 -23.75
CA SER A 77 4.83 3.49 -22.98
C SER A 77 3.50 4.25 -23.16
N ARG A 78 2.89 4.70 -22.06
CA ARG A 78 1.54 5.26 -22.00
C ARG A 78 1.50 6.80 -21.90
N CYS A 79 2.57 7.50 -22.28
CA CYS A 79 2.62 8.96 -22.17
C CYS A 79 1.50 9.66 -22.97
N GLU A 80 1.04 9.04 -24.07
CA GLU A 80 -0.08 9.55 -24.88
C GLU A 80 -1.42 9.60 -24.12
N ASP A 81 -1.57 8.82 -23.04
CA ASP A 81 -2.77 8.88 -22.20
C ASP A 81 -2.81 10.15 -21.32
N PHE A 82 -1.72 10.92 -21.26
CA PHE A 82 -1.53 12.09 -20.40
C PHE A 82 -1.21 13.37 -21.18
N PRO A 83 -2.13 13.89 -22.02
CA PRO A 83 -1.86 15.03 -22.90
C PRO A 83 -1.61 16.35 -22.18
N ASN A 84 -2.01 16.47 -20.91
CA ASN A 84 -1.80 17.67 -20.08
C ASN A 84 -0.51 17.60 -19.26
N PHE A 85 0.29 16.54 -19.41
CA PHE A 85 1.53 16.39 -18.68
C PHE A 85 2.68 17.08 -19.44
N GLU A 86 3.59 17.69 -18.69
CA GLU A 86 4.84 18.26 -19.18
C GLU A 86 6.02 17.70 -18.37
N LEU A 87 6.98 17.10 -19.04
CA LEU A 87 8.21 16.58 -18.47
C LEU A 87 9.10 17.76 -18.05
N VAL A 88 9.43 17.81 -16.76
CA VAL A 88 10.41 18.76 -16.22
C VAL A 88 11.81 18.19 -16.36
N ASP A 89 12.03 16.97 -15.86
CA ASP A 89 13.32 16.29 -15.96
C ASP A 89 13.20 14.79 -15.67
N THR A 90 14.23 14.04 -16.03
CA THR A 90 14.41 12.63 -15.62
C THR A 90 15.66 12.50 -14.76
N PHE A 91 15.63 11.64 -13.76
CA PHE A 91 16.79 11.36 -12.92
C PHE A 91 17.14 9.88 -12.93
N ASN A 92 18.44 9.60 -12.89
CA ASN A 92 19.00 8.26 -12.80
C ASN A 92 20.34 8.35 -12.05
N THR A 93 20.45 7.72 -10.88
CA THR A 93 21.69 7.72 -10.10
C THR A 93 22.71 6.70 -10.61
N GLY A 94 22.29 5.74 -11.44
CA GLY A 94 23.11 4.71 -12.05
C GLY A 94 23.48 3.57 -11.09
N PRO A 95 24.08 2.49 -11.63
CA PRO A 95 24.32 1.25 -10.89
C PRO A 95 25.33 1.41 -9.73
N LEU A 96 26.17 2.45 -9.75
CA LEU A 96 27.15 2.70 -8.68
C LEU A 96 26.53 3.40 -7.45
N MET A 97 25.34 4.00 -7.60
CA MET A 97 24.70 4.85 -6.58
C MET A 97 23.27 4.37 -6.26
N SER A 98 23.10 3.06 -6.11
CA SER A 98 21.85 2.38 -5.76
C SER A 98 20.72 2.43 -6.81
N ASP A 99 21.04 2.84 -8.05
CA ASP A 99 20.18 2.74 -9.25
C ASP A 99 18.73 3.24 -9.07
N SER A 100 18.59 4.41 -8.45
CA SER A 100 17.31 5.10 -8.32
C SER A 100 17.03 5.88 -9.60
N CYS A 101 15.89 5.58 -10.22
CA CYS A 101 15.45 6.18 -11.47
C CYS A 101 14.05 6.75 -11.33
N GLY A 102 13.74 7.78 -12.11
CA GLY A 102 12.40 8.35 -12.15
C GLY A 102 12.32 9.63 -12.96
N TYR A 103 11.20 10.31 -12.85
CA TYR A 103 10.97 11.56 -13.55
C TYR A 103 10.16 12.55 -12.73
N ILE A 104 10.24 13.82 -13.12
CA ILE A 104 9.46 14.92 -12.58
C ILE A 104 8.62 15.45 -13.74
N ALA A 105 7.32 15.56 -13.53
CA ALA A 105 6.38 16.12 -14.50
C ALA A 105 5.42 17.11 -13.85
N LEU A 106 4.90 18.03 -14.65
CA LEU A 106 3.77 18.89 -14.31
C LEU A 106 2.51 18.31 -14.92
N ASP A 107 1.46 18.22 -14.12
CA ASP A 107 0.10 17.98 -14.61
C ASP A 107 -0.65 19.30 -14.53
N HIS A 108 -0.96 19.88 -15.69
CA HIS A 108 -1.65 21.17 -15.76
C HIS A 108 -3.17 21.05 -15.50
N GLY A 109 -3.68 19.81 -15.37
CA GLY A 109 -5.10 19.54 -15.25
C GLY A 109 -5.89 19.86 -16.54
N ARG A 110 -7.11 19.35 -16.63
CA ARG A 110 -8.10 19.78 -17.63
C ARG A 110 -8.74 21.12 -17.23
N GLU A 111 -9.11 21.95 -18.20
CA GLU A 111 -9.72 23.29 -17.99
C GLU A 111 -10.96 23.27 -17.07
N LYS A 112 -11.67 22.13 -16.95
CA LYS A 112 -12.77 21.94 -16.01
C LYS A 112 -12.48 20.78 -15.05
N GLY A 113 -12.01 21.11 -13.85
CA GLY A 113 -11.95 20.16 -12.72
C GLY A 113 -10.71 19.24 -12.65
N GLY A 114 -9.70 19.43 -13.51
CA GLY A 114 -8.45 18.67 -13.41
C GLY A 114 -7.59 19.09 -12.22
N ARG A 115 -6.82 18.14 -11.68
CA ARG A 115 -5.86 18.40 -10.60
C ARG A 115 -4.59 19.03 -11.18
N LYS A 116 -4.22 20.21 -10.68
CA LYS A 116 -2.92 20.83 -10.95
C LYS A 116 -1.91 20.35 -9.93
N ARG A 117 -0.84 19.71 -10.39
CA ARG A 117 0.17 19.12 -9.49
C ARG A 117 1.55 19.00 -10.12
N VAL A 118 2.55 19.06 -9.27
CA VAL A 118 3.90 18.59 -9.53
C VAL A 118 3.94 17.11 -9.17
N LEU A 119 4.33 16.26 -10.10
CA LEU A 119 4.42 14.83 -9.93
C LEU A 119 5.88 14.38 -9.92
N VAL A 120 6.26 13.57 -8.94
CA VAL A 120 7.54 12.86 -8.92
C VAL A 120 7.26 11.36 -8.90
N ALA A 121 7.66 10.66 -9.96
CA ALA A 121 7.48 9.22 -10.09
C ALA A 121 8.81 8.50 -9.89
N PHE A 122 8.84 7.56 -8.93
CA PHE A 122 9.99 6.74 -8.58
C PHE A 122 9.81 5.32 -9.08
N ARG A 123 10.80 4.85 -9.83
CA ARG A 123 10.83 3.52 -10.42
C ARG A 123 11.32 2.48 -9.42
N GLY A 124 10.81 1.25 -9.52
CA GLY A 124 11.44 0.07 -8.91
C GLY A 124 12.72 -0.38 -9.63
N THR A 125 13.43 -1.35 -9.06
CA THR A 125 14.70 -1.83 -9.62
C THR A 125 14.53 -2.59 -10.94
N TYR A 126 15.62 -2.68 -11.73
CA TYR A 126 15.67 -3.49 -12.96
C TYR A 126 15.54 -5.00 -12.70
N SER A 127 15.94 -5.45 -11.50
CA SER A 127 15.85 -6.86 -11.09
C SER A 127 15.22 -6.95 -9.71
N ILE A 128 13.89 -6.99 -9.69
CA ILE A 128 13.06 -7.11 -8.48
C ILE A 128 13.49 -8.34 -7.66
N ALA A 129 13.82 -9.45 -8.34
CA ALA A 129 14.31 -10.67 -7.70
C ALA A 129 15.68 -10.50 -7.02
N ASN A 130 16.65 -9.82 -7.66
CA ASN A 130 17.94 -9.56 -7.02
C ASN A 130 17.79 -8.58 -5.86
N THR A 131 16.94 -7.56 -5.99
CA THR A 131 16.69 -6.60 -4.92
C THR A 131 16.12 -7.24 -3.67
N ILE A 132 15.29 -8.28 -3.79
CA ILE A 132 14.73 -8.97 -2.63
C ILE A 132 15.74 -9.89 -1.95
N VAL A 133 16.62 -10.50 -2.74
CA VAL A 133 17.78 -11.23 -2.20
C VAL A 133 18.80 -10.26 -1.57
N ASP A 134 18.92 -9.05 -2.13
CA ASP A 134 19.76 -7.94 -1.68
C ASP A 134 19.01 -6.93 -0.78
N LEU A 135 17.82 -7.27 -0.25
CA LEU A 135 17.21 -6.56 0.88
C LEU A 135 18.04 -6.91 2.11
N SER A 136 19.27 -6.40 2.09
CA SER A 136 20.25 -6.54 3.13
C SER A 136 19.60 -6.01 4.38
N THR A 137 19.43 -6.87 5.38
CA THR A 137 18.58 -6.59 6.54
C THR A 137 19.15 -5.53 7.47
N VAL A 138 20.20 -4.83 7.05
CA VAL A 138 21.00 -3.89 7.83
C VAL A 138 20.17 -2.63 8.09
N PRO A 139 19.71 -2.43 9.34
CA PRO A 139 19.03 -1.22 9.71
C PRO A 139 20.05 -0.06 9.83
N GLN A 140 19.65 1.12 9.40
CA GLN A 140 20.35 2.38 9.56
C GLN A 140 19.48 3.31 10.41
N GLU A 141 20.08 4.11 11.30
CA GLU A 141 19.35 5.15 12.04
C GLU A 141 18.72 6.14 11.06
N TYR A 142 17.41 6.39 11.22
CA TYR A 142 16.68 7.37 10.44
C TYR A 142 16.72 8.73 11.12
N VAL A 143 17.13 9.75 10.36
CA VAL A 143 17.20 11.15 10.83
C VAL A 143 16.17 11.98 10.06
N PRO A 144 15.09 12.44 10.72
CA PRO A 144 14.09 13.29 10.08
C PRO A 144 14.63 14.64 9.62
N TYR A 145 14.00 15.21 8.58
CA TYR A 145 14.22 16.58 8.18
C TYR A 145 13.24 17.54 8.89
N PRO A 146 13.67 18.74 9.32
CA PRO A 146 15.07 19.16 9.49
C PRO A 146 15.71 18.41 10.68
N GLU A 147 17.04 18.25 10.65
CA GLU A 147 17.78 17.64 11.76
C GLU A 147 17.44 18.39 13.06
N GLN A 148 16.81 17.70 14.02
CA GLN A 148 16.53 18.32 15.32
C GLN A 148 17.86 18.56 16.04
N PRO A 149 18.07 19.72 16.69
CA PRO A 149 19.26 19.95 17.50
C PRO A 149 19.29 18.89 18.61
N GLY A 150 20.27 17.98 18.54
CA GLY A 150 20.36 16.84 19.44
C GLY A 150 20.42 17.27 20.90
N ASN A 151 19.61 16.63 21.75
CA ASN A 151 19.63 16.85 23.19
C ASN A 151 20.82 16.08 23.80
N GLY A 152 22.03 16.57 23.55
CA GLY A 152 23.27 15.99 24.05
C GLY A 152 23.61 16.47 25.46
N THR A 153 23.27 15.66 26.46
CA THR A 153 23.91 15.72 27.79
C THR A 153 25.31 15.12 27.69
N GLY A 154 26.29 15.94 27.32
CA GLY A 154 27.69 15.54 27.16
C GLY A 154 28.64 16.65 27.55
N LYS A 155 29.46 16.38 28.57
CA LYS A 155 30.40 17.26 29.27
C LYS A 155 31.24 18.16 28.35
N GLY A 156 31.44 19.40 28.82
CA GLY A 156 32.18 20.43 28.11
C GLY A 156 33.64 20.08 27.79
N VAL A 157 34.09 20.55 26.63
CA VAL A 157 35.48 20.86 26.33
C VAL A 157 35.48 22.14 25.51
N ASP A 158 36.10 23.18 26.07
CA ASP A 158 36.39 24.44 25.38
C ASP A 158 37.28 24.17 24.15
N GLY A 159 36.75 24.44 22.96
CA GLY A 159 37.49 24.38 21.70
C GLY A 159 36.94 25.41 20.72
N LYS A 160 37.63 26.55 20.59
CA LYS A 160 37.28 27.62 19.63
C LYS A 160 37.21 27.07 18.19
N PRO A 161 36.14 27.33 17.42
CA PRO A 161 36.13 26.94 16.02
C PRO A 161 36.90 27.95 15.17
N ARG A 162 37.80 27.42 14.32
CA ARG A 162 38.49 28.14 13.26
C ARG A 162 37.51 28.46 12.13
N ARG A 163 37.71 29.63 11.51
CA ARG A 163 36.96 30.21 10.39
C ARG A 163 36.72 29.22 9.24
N GLY A 164 35.45 29.11 8.81
CA GLY A 164 35.01 28.55 7.53
C GLY A 164 33.63 29.13 7.19
N GLY A 165 33.47 29.70 5.99
CA GLY A 165 32.44 30.68 5.63
C GLY A 165 30.98 30.21 5.74
N ARG A 166 30.17 31.00 6.45
CA ARG A 166 28.72 30.89 6.55
C ARG A 166 28.07 31.84 5.54
N TRP A 167 27.40 31.29 4.52
CA TRP A 167 26.49 32.04 3.66
C TRP A 167 25.20 32.31 4.44
N ARG A 168 24.89 33.59 4.67
CA ARG A 168 23.79 34.05 5.52
C ARG A 168 22.79 34.78 4.63
N TRP A 169 21.66 34.15 4.32
CA TRP A 169 20.53 34.83 3.69
C TRP A 169 19.96 35.86 4.67
N ARG A 170 20.16 37.15 4.37
CA ARG A 170 19.67 38.29 5.15
C ARG A 170 18.30 38.73 4.59
N PHE A 171 17.21 38.38 5.27
CA PHE A 171 15.99 39.16 5.15
C PHE A 171 16.13 40.46 5.95
N TRP A 172 15.93 41.58 5.25
CA TRP A 172 15.92 42.93 5.80
C TRP A 172 14.59 43.20 6.51
N ARG A 173 14.63 43.53 7.81
CA ARG A 173 13.65 44.42 8.47
C ARG A 173 14.40 45.34 9.47
N PRO A 174 14.15 46.66 9.51
CA PRO A 174 14.91 47.57 10.36
C PRO A 174 14.52 47.45 11.84
N TRP A 175 15.49 47.20 12.69
CA TRP A 175 15.37 47.17 14.15
C TRP A 175 15.08 48.55 14.75
N ARG A 176 14.07 48.63 15.62
CA ARG A 176 13.91 49.67 16.66
C ARG A 176 13.86 48.92 18.00
N TRP A 177 14.79 49.23 18.90
CA TRP A 177 14.95 48.63 20.22
C TRP A 177 13.67 48.73 21.07
N GLY A 178 13.23 47.61 21.66
CA GLY A 178 12.16 47.55 22.66
C GLY A 178 11.91 46.10 23.13
N GLU A 179 12.16 45.88 24.42
CA GLU A 179 11.77 44.79 25.35
C GLU A 179 11.25 43.44 24.79
N GLU A 180 11.91 42.35 25.20
CA GLU A 180 11.41 40.97 25.10
C GLU A 180 10.19 40.79 26.03
N GLU A 181 8.99 40.87 25.46
CA GLU A 181 7.82 40.21 26.04
C GLU A 181 7.84 38.73 25.64
N GLU A 182 8.01 37.87 26.65
CA GLU A 182 7.88 36.42 26.53
C GLU A 182 6.39 36.08 26.33
N VAL A 183 5.93 36.14 25.08
CA VAL A 183 4.60 35.67 24.70
C VAL A 183 4.60 34.15 24.78
N ARG A 184 3.98 33.61 25.83
CA ARG A 184 3.61 32.19 25.91
C ARG A 184 2.57 31.92 24.83
N VAL A 185 3.00 31.30 23.72
CA VAL A 185 2.08 30.73 22.73
C VAL A 185 1.58 29.41 23.31
N GLU A 186 0.35 29.42 23.82
CA GLU A 186 -0.39 28.20 24.13
C GLU A 186 -0.74 27.49 22.82
N GLY A 187 -0.29 26.24 22.67
CA GLY A 187 -0.69 25.35 21.58
C GLY A 187 0.32 25.17 20.45
N GLU A 188 1.59 24.90 20.75
CA GLU A 188 2.44 24.18 19.78
C GLU A 188 1.83 22.79 19.58
N GLU A 189 1.24 22.56 18.41
CA GLU A 189 0.96 21.22 17.92
C GLU A 189 2.30 20.48 17.94
N GLU A 190 2.47 19.54 18.88
CA GLU A 190 3.74 18.82 19.02
C GLU A 190 4.03 18.10 17.71
N THR A 191 5.00 18.61 16.94
CA THR A 191 5.45 17.95 15.72
C THR A 191 5.88 16.54 16.08
N PRO A 192 5.37 15.49 15.40
CA PRO A 192 5.72 14.11 15.71
C PRO A 192 7.24 13.96 15.75
N LYS A 193 7.76 13.26 16.76
CA LYS A 193 9.20 13.02 16.88
C LYS A 193 9.51 11.58 16.55
N CYS A 194 10.56 11.37 15.78
CA CYS A 194 11.05 10.03 15.47
C CYS A 194 11.90 9.53 16.65
N MET A 195 11.37 8.55 17.39
CA MET A 195 12.06 7.96 18.54
C MET A 195 12.51 6.55 18.19
N ASN A 196 13.82 6.27 18.31
CA ASN A 196 14.40 4.96 17.97
C ASN A 196 14.06 4.50 16.55
N CYS A 197 14.05 5.42 15.57
CA CYS A 197 13.68 5.10 14.21
C CYS A 197 14.87 4.50 13.45
N THR A 198 14.65 3.35 12.84
CA THR A 198 15.58 2.77 11.88
C THR A 198 14.89 2.54 10.55
N VAL A 199 15.65 2.69 9.48
CA VAL A 199 15.24 2.52 8.09
C VAL A 199 16.19 1.54 7.40
N HIS A 200 15.71 0.81 6.40
CA HIS A 200 16.54 -0.05 5.58
C HIS A 200 17.64 0.77 4.88
N THR A 201 18.90 0.38 5.07
CA THR A 201 20.07 1.14 4.58
C THR A 201 19.99 1.40 3.07
N GLY A 202 19.59 0.39 2.28
CA GLY A 202 19.49 0.54 0.82
C GLY A 202 18.44 1.57 0.37
N PHE A 203 17.32 1.68 1.09
CA PHE A 203 16.27 2.65 0.77
C PHE A 203 16.74 4.07 1.11
N TRP A 204 17.36 4.22 2.28
CA TRP A 204 17.95 5.48 2.70
C TRP A 204 19.06 5.97 1.76
N THR A 205 19.98 5.08 1.36
CA THR A 205 21.02 5.42 0.39
C THR A 205 20.43 5.82 -0.96
N SER A 206 19.41 5.10 -1.44
CA SER A 206 18.73 5.41 -2.70
C SER A 206 18.12 6.81 -2.67
N TRP A 207 17.39 7.15 -1.62
CA TRP A 207 16.85 8.50 -1.45
C TRP A 207 17.95 9.56 -1.27
N SER A 208 18.97 9.28 -0.46
CA SER A 208 20.08 10.20 -0.20
C SER A 208 20.86 10.58 -1.46
N ASN A 209 21.03 9.64 -2.39
CA ASN A 209 21.64 9.92 -3.69
C ASN A 209 20.69 10.67 -4.64
N THR A 210 19.39 10.35 -4.57
CA THR A 210 18.37 10.91 -5.46
C THR A 210 17.98 12.34 -5.09
N ARG A 211 17.98 12.69 -3.80
CA ARG A 211 17.50 13.97 -3.30
C ARG A 211 18.26 15.18 -3.87
N GLU A 212 19.55 15.02 -4.15
CA GLU A 212 20.39 16.05 -4.79
C GLU A 212 19.93 16.40 -6.23
N LEU A 213 19.28 15.44 -6.90
CA LEU A 213 18.74 15.63 -8.25
C LEU A 213 17.30 16.15 -8.22
N VAL A 214 16.50 15.76 -7.22
CA VAL A 214 15.07 16.05 -7.17
C VAL A 214 14.77 17.38 -6.47
N ILE A 215 15.31 17.62 -5.27
CA ILE A 215 14.95 18.78 -4.44
C ILE A 215 15.14 20.13 -5.16
N PRO A 216 16.24 20.38 -5.89
CA PRO A 216 16.43 21.66 -6.58
C PRO A 216 15.36 21.94 -7.65
N HIS A 217 14.80 20.91 -8.27
CA HIS A 217 13.70 21.06 -9.23
C HIS A 217 12.41 21.38 -8.49
N ILE A 218 12.08 20.65 -7.43
CA ILE A 218 10.85 20.87 -6.66
C ILE A 218 10.81 22.25 -6.01
N LEU A 219 11.94 22.75 -5.49
CA LEU A 219 12.04 24.11 -4.96
C LEU A 219 11.75 25.17 -6.04
N ARG A 220 12.32 25.02 -7.25
CA ARG A 220 12.05 25.93 -8.37
C ARG A 220 10.59 25.89 -8.82
N LEU A 221 10.01 24.68 -8.91
CA LEU A 221 8.62 24.51 -9.32
C LEU A 221 7.64 25.10 -8.30
N ARG A 222 7.95 25.04 -6.99
CA ARG A 222 7.14 25.72 -5.96
C ARG A 222 7.05 27.23 -6.18
N ASP A 223 8.14 27.85 -6.61
CA ASP A 223 8.17 29.30 -6.88
C ASP A 223 7.42 29.65 -8.18
N GLN A 224 7.44 28.76 -9.18
CA GLN A 224 6.77 28.96 -10.48
C GLN A 224 5.28 28.62 -10.45
N TYR A 225 4.90 27.60 -9.69
CA TYR A 225 3.57 27.01 -9.62
C TYR A 225 3.09 26.87 -8.16
N PRO A 226 2.89 27.98 -7.43
CA PRO A 226 2.57 27.94 -5.99
C PRO A 226 1.20 27.32 -5.68
N ASP A 227 0.30 27.20 -6.66
CA ASP A 227 -1.02 26.56 -6.54
C ASP A 227 -0.98 25.04 -6.80
N TYR A 228 0.13 24.50 -7.27
CA TYR A 228 0.25 23.08 -7.61
C TYR A 228 0.52 22.26 -6.36
N LYS A 229 -0.18 21.13 -6.21
CA LYS A 229 0.09 20.15 -5.16
C LYS A 229 1.27 19.26 -5.51
N LEU A 230 1.95 18.71 -4.52
CA LEU A 230 3.05 17.76 -4.73
C LEU A 230 2.54 16.33 -4.58
N ASP A 231 2.54 15.56 -5.66
CA ASP A 231 2.21 14.15 -5.67
C ASP A 231 3.49 13.32 -5.87
N LEU A 232 3.73 12.36 -4.99
CA LEU A 232 4.85 11.42 -5.04
C LEU A 232 4.28 10.02 -5.29
N VAL A 233 4.79 9.35 -6.31
CA VAL A 233 4.30 8.04 -6.72
C VAL A 233 5.46 7.07 -6.86
N GLY A 234 5.33 5.86 -6.35
CA GLY A 234 6.41 4.87 -6.42
C GLY A 234 5.90 3.44 -6.53
N HIS A 235 6.64 2.60 -7.24
CA HIS A 235 6.35 1.16 -7.34
C HIS A 235 7.55 0.34 -6.86
N SER A 236 7.29 -0.76 -6.14
CA SER A 236 8.33 -1.65 -5.61
C SER A 236 9.33 -0.87 -4.73
N LEU A 237 10.65 -1.00 -4.95
CA LEU A 237 11.68 -0.16 -4.32
C LEU A 237 11.37 1.34 -4.41
N GLY A 238 10.85 1.78 -5.56
CA GLY A 238 10.47 3.18 -5.77
C GLY A 238 9.38 3.65 -4.80
N GLY A 239 8.54 2.75 -4.30
CA GLY A 239 7.59 3.04 -3.23
C GLY A 239 8.30 3.48 -1.94
N ALA A 240 9.31 2.72 -1.50
CA ALA A 240 10.09 3.06 -0.30
C ALA A 240 10.86 4.39 -0.48
N VAL A 241 11.35 4.68 -1.69
CA VAL A 241 12.01 5.96 -1.97
C VAL A 241 10.99 7.11 -1.97
N ALA A 242 9.81 6.92 -2.55
CA ALA A 242 8.73 7.92 -2.57
C ALA A 242 8.26 8.27 -1.14
N ALA A 243 8.21 7.27 -0.25
CA ALA A 243 7.88 7.44 1.14
C ALA A 243 8.89 8.31 1.92
N LEU A 244 10.19 8.01 1.76
CA LEU A 244 11.27 8.79 2.38
C LEU A 244 11.33 10.22 1.82
N ALA A 245 11.14 10.37 0.50
CA ALA A 245 10.97 11.67 -0.13
C ALA A 245 9.77 12.42 0.47
N GLY A 246 8.67 11.72 0.69
CA GLY A 246 7.46 12.26 1.30
C GLY A 246 7.68 12.81 2.71
N LEU A 247 8.41 12.09 3.57
CA LEU A 247 8.79 12.58 4.89
C LEU A 247 9.63 13.85 4.81
N GLU A 248 10.63 13.89 3.91
CA GLU A 248 11.49 15.06 3.74
C GLU A 248 10.72 16.27 3.21
N PHE A 249 9.90 16.08 2.18
CA PHE A 249 9.07 17.17 1.63
C PHE A 249 7.99 17.64 2.60
N ASN A 250 7.40 16.74 3.40
CA ASN A 250 6.49 17.14 4.47
C ASN A 250 7.22 18.01 5.51
N GLY A 251 8.42 17.62 5.94
CA GLY A 251 9.26 18.42 6.85
C GLY A 251 9.71 19.77 6.27
N MET A 252 9.75 19.89 4.93
CA MET A 252 9.97 21.15 4.21
C MET A 252 8.70 21.99 4.00
N GLY A 253 7.54 21.52 4.47
CA GLY A 253 6.26 22.23 4.39
C GLY A 253 5.52 22.11 3.05
N PHE A 254 5.78 21.06 2.26
CA PHE A 254 5.12 20.86 0.96
C PHE A 254 3.75 20.18 1.04
N ASP A 255 3.41 19.53 2.16
CA ASP A 255 2.19 18.72 2.32
C ASP A 255 1.95 17.74 1.16
N PRO A 256 2.90 16.80 0.89
CA PRO A 256 2.83 15.93 -0.26
C PRO A 256 1.73 14.86 -0.13
N ARG A 257 1.17 14.44 -1.27
CA ARG A 257 0.39 13.22 -1.37
C ARG A 257 1.25 12.08 -1.87
N ILE A 258 1.30 10.97 -1.14
CA ILE A 258 2.14 9.81 -1.43
C ILE A 258 1.25 8.65 -1.86
N THR A 259 1.60 7.99 -2.96
CA THR A 259 0.91 6.78 -3.45
C THR A 259 1.92 5.73 -3.86
N THR A 260 1.92 4.60 -3.18
CA THR A 260 2.91 3.55 -3.42
C THR A 260 2.24 2.25 -3.81
N PHE A 261 2.83 1.52 -4.75
CA PHE A 261 2.34 0.23 -5.24
C PHE A 261 3.39 -0.84 -4.91
N GLY A 262 3.02 -1.86 -4.13
CA GLY A 262 3.96 -2.93 -3.75
C GLY A 262 5.12 -2.43 -2.91
N GLU A 263 4.86 -1.44 -2.05
CA GLU A 263 5.88 -0.85 -1.17
C GLU A 263 6.37 -1.88 -0.14
N PRO A 264 7.69 -2.11 -0.03
CA PRO A 264 8.26 -2.97 1.02
C PRO A 264 8.23 -2.28 2.39
N ARG A 265 8.38 -3.07 3.46
CA ARG A 265 8.55 -2.55 4.82
C ARG A 265 9.83 -1.73 4.90
N MET A 266 9.70 -0.47 5.32
CA MET A 266 10.83 0.47 5.24
C MET A 266 11.74 0.44 6.45
N GLY A 267 11.22 0.12 7.63
CA GLY A 267 11.95 0.28 8.87
C GLY A 267 11.26 -0.36 10.05
N ASN A 268 11.73 -0.02 11.25
CA ASN A 268 11.20 -0.59 12.48
C ASN A 268 9.89 0.07 12.95
N GLU A 269 9.39 -0.41 14.09
CA GLU A 269 8.22 0.15 14.77
C GLU A 269 8.34 1.65 15.02
N GLY A 270 9.52 2.16 15.44
CA GLY A 270 9.72 3.60 15.63
C GLY A 270 9.50 4.42 14.36
N LEU A 271 9.98 3.93 13.20
CA LEU A 271 9.72 4.59 11.91
C LEU A 271 8.25 4.48 11.50
N ARG A 272 7.60 3.35 11.77
CA ARG A 272 6.16 3.15 11.55
C ARG A 272 5.32 4.13 12.35
N ASP A 273 5.61 4.28 13.65
CA ASP A 273 4.98 5.25 14.55
C ASP A 273 5.09 6.67 14.01
N TYR A 274 6.29 7.01 13.56
CA TYR A 274 6.57 8.32 13.02
C TYR A 274 5.81 8.58 11.72
N LEU A 275 5.78 7.64 10.78
CA LEU A 275 5.03 7.75 9.52
C LEU A 275 3.53 7.93 9.77
N ASP A 276 2.95 7.07 10.61
CA ASP A 276 1.53 7.13 10.92
C ASP A 276 1.15 8.47 11.55
N ALA A 277 1.98 8.98 12.46
CA ALA A 277 1.75 10.27 13.09
C ALA A 277 1.91 11.45 12.12
N VAL A 278 2.96 11.44 11.29
CA VAL A 278 3.25 12.52 10.32
C VAL A 278 2.13 12.65 9.29
N PHE A 279 1.60 11.53 8.81
CA PHE A 279 0.58 11.49 7.75
C PHE A 279 -0.85 11.27 8.25
N ASN A 280 -1.07 11.25 9.58
CA ASN A 280 -2.36 10.99 10.22
C ASN A 280 -3.02 9.69 9.70
N LEU A 281 -2.24 8.60 9.66
CA LEU A 281 -2.72 7.32 9.16
C LEU A 281 -3.61 6.62 10.20
N PRO A 282 -4.66 5.92 9.75
CA PRO A 282 -5.63 5.28 10.63
C PRO A 282 -5.02 4.03 11.29
N ASN A 283 -4.21 4.24 12.32
CA ASN A 283 -3.64 3.15 13.12
C ASN A 283 -4.64 2.69 14.21
N SER A 284 -4.75 1.38 14.42
CA SER A 284 -5.49 0.71 15.50
C SER A 284 -5.25 1.26 16.91
N ASP A 285 -4.07 1.83 17.21
CA ASP A 285 -3.75 2.46 18.50
C ASP A 285 -4.47 3.80 18.74
N SER A 286 -5.08 4.37 17.69
CA SER A 286 -5.88 5.59 17.76
C SER A 286 -7.17 5.41 18.59
N LYS A 287 -7.54 4.16 18.95
CA LYS A 287 -8.63 3.80 19.86
C LYS A 287 -8.47 4.32 21.30
N LYS A 288 -7.32 4.90 21.66
CA LYS A 288 -7.09 5.53 22.97
C LYS A 288 -7.45 7.03 23.05
N LYS A 289 -7.76 7.69 21.93
CA LYS A 289 -8.31 9.07 21.96
C LYS A 289 -9.84 8.98 22.14
N GLY A 290 -10.38 9.85 22.99
CA GLY A 290 -11.68 9.74 23.65
C GLY A 290 -12.91 9.45 22.77
N LYS A 291 -14.00 9.06 23.44
CA LYS A 291 -15.29 8.58 22.92
C LYS A 291 -16.11 9.57 22.04
N GLU A 292 -15.51 10.61 21.49
CA GLU A 292 -16.23 11.58 20.65
C GLU A 292 -15.60 11.63 19.25
N GLU A 293 -16.46 11.39 18.24
CA GLU A 293 -16.21 11.31 16.78
C GLU A 293 -15.88 9.91 16.20
N GLN A 294 -16.90 9.04 16.22
CA GLN A 294 -16.98 7.79 15.44
C GLN A 294 -17.28 8.01 13.94
N ASN A 295 -16.58 8.92 13.28
CA ASN A 295 -16.44 8.88 11.82
C ASN A 295 -14.93 8.76 11.53
N GLN A 296 -14.37 7.60 11.88
CA GLN A 296 -12.96 7.32 11.61
C GLN A 296 -12.79 7.13 10.11
N HIS A 297 -12.34 8.18 9.41
CA HIS A 297 -11.95 8.03 8.02
C HIS A 297 -10.84 6.97 7.92
N LEU A 298 -11.16 5.82 7.31
CA LEU A 298 -10.22 4.71 7.08
C LEU A 298 -9.11 5.02 6.06
N HIS A 299 -8.96 6.29 5.67
CA HIS A 299 -7.88 6.78 4.85
C HIS A 299 -7.56 8.23 5.21
N SER A 300 -6.28 8.59 5.28
CA SER A 300 -5.84 9.98 5.49
C SER A 300 -5.96 10.83 4.21
N GLY A 301 -6.03 10.18 3.05
CA GLY A 301 -5.96 10.82 1.73
C GLY A 301 -4.58 11.39 1.36
N ARG A 302 -3.60 11.38 2.29
CA ARG A 302 -2.24 11.92 2.09
C ARG A 302 -1.19 10.85 1.88
N TYR A 303 -1.35 9.67 2.45
CA TYR A 303 -0.49 8.51 2.15
C TYR A 303 -1.38 7.32 1.82
N ARG A 304 -1.16 6.71 0.66
CA ARG A 304 -1.89 5.54 0.16
C ARG A 304 -0.90 4.44 -0.18
N ARG A 305 -0.94 3.32 0.56
CA ARG A 305 -0.09 2.15 0.31
C ARG A 305 -0.92 1.05 -0.34
N ILE A 306 -0.71 0.80 -1.63
CA ILE A 306 -1.49 -0.15 -2.43
C ILE A 306 -0.77 -1.49 -2.41
N THR A 307 -1.48 -2.53 -1.98
CA THR A 307 -1.02 -3.92 -1.93
C THR A 307 -1.90 -4.80 -2.81
N HIS A 308 -1.33 -5.89 -3.33
CA HIS A 308 -2.05 -6.84 -4.18
C HIS A 308 -1.93 -8.22 -3.55
N ILE A 309 -3.01 -9.01 -3.62
CA ILE A 309 -3.02 -10.39 -3.14
C ILE A 309 -1.83 -11.17 -3.71
N ASP A 310 -1.22 -12.02 -2.89
CA ASP A 310 -0.04 -12.81 -3.25
C ASP A 310 1.25 -12.04 -3.58
N ASP A 311 1.28 -10.70 -3.48
CA ASP A 311 2.52 -9.95 -3.62
C ASP A 311 3.43 -10.17 -2.38
N PRO A 312 4.63 -10.76 -2.53
CA PRO A 312 5.55 -10.94 -1.42
C PRO A 312 6.24 -9.65 -0.94
N VAL A 313 6.34 -8.61 -1.78
CA VAL A 313 7.22 -7.45 -1.50
C VAL A 313 6.76 -6.62 -0.30
N PRO A 314 5.46 -6.32 -0.11
CA PRO A 314 5.00 -5.62 1.08
C PRO A 314 5.20 -6.37 2.39
N LEU A 315 5.51 -7.67 2.32
CA LEU A 315 5.82 -8.51 3.48
C LEU A 315 7.33 -8.55 3.78
N LEU A 316 8.15 -7.86 3.00
CA LEU A 316 9.60 -7.86 3.10
C LEU A 316 10.15 -6.45 3.34
N PRO A 317 11.29 -6.30 4.06
CA PRO A 317 11.98 -7.33 4.84
C PRO A 317 11.11 -7.91 5.97
N LEU A 318 11.48 -9.08 6.48
CA LEU A 318 10.68 -9.83 7.42
C LEU A 318 10.42 -9.09 8.75
N GLN A 319 9.23 -9.30 9.31
CA GLN A 319 8.86 -8.76 10.63
C GLN A 319 9.74 -9.29 11.76
N GLU A 320 10.17 -10.54 11.61
CA GLU A 320 11.08 -11.26 12.50
C GLU A 320 12.46 -10.57 12.58
N TRP A 321 12.80 -9.74 11.59
CA TRP A 321 14.01 -8.90 11.59
C TRP A 321 13.78 -7.50 12.15
N GLY A 322 12.60 -7.24 12.72
CA GLY A 322 12.24 -5.98 13.36
C GLY A 322 11.60 -4.95 12.42
N TYR A 323 11.33 -5.30 11.16
CA TYR A 323 10.65 -4.41 10.21
C TYR A 323 9.13 -4.42 10.44
N ARG A 324 8.46 -3.29 10.20
CA ARG A 324 7.00 -3.16 10.32
C ARG A 324 6.45 -2.44 9.09
N ALA A 325 5.25 -2.83 8.67
CA ALA A 325 4.47 -2.07 7.69
C ALA A 325 3.76 -0.91 8.42
N HIS A 326 3.55 0.22 7.76
CA HIS A 326 2.75 1.32 8.30
C HIS A 326 1.28 1.21 7.86
N ALA A 327 0.40 2.00 8.49
CA ALA A 327 -1.04 1.99 8.21
C ALA A 327 -1.39 2.65 6.86
N GLY A 328 -2.68 2.73 6.52
CA GLY A 328 -3.14 3.37 5.28
C GLY A 328 -3.07 2.46 4.04
N GLU A 329 -3.23 1.16 4.26
CA GLU A 329 -3.25 0.16 3.20
C GLU A 329 -4.57 0.15 2.44
N ILE A 330 -4.44 0.04 1.11
CA ILE A 330 -5.53 -0.18 0.17
C ILE A 330 -5.21 -1.48 -0.56
N TYR A 331 -6.03 -2.51 -0.34
CA TYR A 331 -5.73 -3.87 -0.76
C TYR A 331 -6.56 -4.26 -1.98
N ILE A 332 -5.89 -4.80 -3.00
CA ILE A 332 -6.50 -5.42 -4.18
C ILE A 332 -6.63 -6.92 -3.91
N SER A 333 -7.85 -7.38 -3.66
CA SER A 333 -8.12 -8.78 -3.29
C SER A 333 -8.23 -9.72 -4.49
N LYS A 334 -8.49 -9.19 -5.69
CA LYS A 334 -8.60 -9.99 -6.90
C LYS A 334 -7.23 -10.33 -7.49
N PRO A 335 -6.88 -11.62 -7.65
CA PRO A 335 -5.56 -12.01 -8.18
C PRO A 335 -5.32 -11.72 -9.66
N SER A 336 -6.37 -11.41 -10.41
CA SER A 336 -6.30 -11.29 -11.87
C SER A 336 -6.64 -9.89 -12.33
N LEU A 337 -5.87 -9.40 -13.30
CA LEU A 337 -6.19 -8.15 -13.99
C LEU A 337 -7.44 -8.33 -14.86
N GLN A 338 -8.35 -7.36 -14.95
CA GLN A 338 -8.35 -6.06 -14.25
C GLN A 338 -9.23 -6.13 -12.98
N PRO A 339 -8.82 -5.54 -11.84
CA PRO A 339 -9.69 -5.41 -10.66
C PRO A 339 -10.86 -4.46 -10.93
N THR A 340 -12.02 -4.71 -10.30
CA THR A 340 -13.17 -3.80 -10.23
C THR A 340 -13.17 -3.04 -8.90
N VAL A 341 -14.07 -2.06 -8.75
CA VAL A 341 -14.18 -1.27 -7.52
C VAL A 341 -14.44 -2.14 -6.29
N SER A 342 -15.23 -3.20 -6.44
CA SER A 342 -15.52 -4.18 -5.38
C SER A 342 -14.33 -5.05 -4.98
N ASP A 343 -13.32 -5.17 -5.84
CA ASP A 343 -12.10 -5.94 -5.58
C ASP A 343 -11.06 -5.15 -4.77
N VAL A 344 -11.34 -3.88 -4.45
CA VAL A 344 -10.40 -2.97 -3.78
C VAL A 344 -11.03 -2.41 -2.52
N HIS A 345 -10.34 -2.53 -1.38
CA HIS A 345 -10.86 -2.06 -0.10
C HIS A 345 -9.77 -1.49 0.82
N LEU A 346 -10.20 -0.69 1.79
CA LEU A 346 -9.36 -0.10 2.82
C LEU A 346 -9.10 -1.12 3.94
N CYS A 347 -7.88 -1.11 4.46
CA CYS A 347 -7.45 -1.99 5.54
C CYS A 347 -7.34 -1.24 6.86
N LEU A 348 -7.65 -1.93 7.96
CA LEU A 348 -7.63 -1.37 9.30
C LEU A 348 -6.23 -1.43 9.91
N GLY A 349 -5.65 -0.27 10.24
CA GLY A 349 -4.35 -0.21 10.88
C GLY A 349 -3.19 -0.67 9.98
N ASP A 350 -2.18 -1.23 10.61
CA ASP A 350 -0.90 -1.66 10.03
C ASP A 350 -0.76 -3.19 9.87
N GLY A 351 -1.77 -3.96 10.32
CA GLY A 351 -1.74 -5.42 10.35
C GLY A 351 -3.11 -6.09 10.17
N ASP A 352 -3.96 -5.56 9.26
CA ASP A 352 -5.27 -6.16 8.98
C ASP A 352 -5.11 -7.55 8.34
N VAL A 353 -5.57 -8.59 9.05
CA VAL A 353 -5.53 -9.98 8.59
C VAL A 353 -6.41 -10.26 7.37
N ASN A 354 -7.33 -9.36 7.04
CA ASN A 354 -8.13 -9.47 5.81
C ASN A 354 -7.41 -8.89 4.57
N CYS A 355 -6.23 -8.30 4.78
CA CYS A 355 -5.41 -7.68 3.75
C CYS A 355 -4.06 -8.41 3.60
N ILE A 356 -2.98 -7.72 3.24
CA ILE A 356 -1.70 -8.39 2.96
C ILE A 356 -1.13 -9.11 4.18
N ALA A 357 -1.38 -8.61 5.40
CA ALA A 357 -0.89 -9.22 6.64
C ALA A 357 -1.49 -10.61 6.89
N GLY A 358 -2.68 -10.91 6.34
CA GLY A 358 -3.29 -12.24 6.41
C GLY A 358 -2.41 -13.33 5.79
N ALA A 359 -1.60 -12.99 4.78
CA ALA A 359 -0.70 -13.92 4.13
C ALA A 359 0.52 -14.32 4.99
N GLU A 360 0.70 -13.71 6.17
CA GLU A 360 1.70 -14.12 7.17
C GLU A 360 1.11 -15.07 8.22
N VAL A 361 -0.21 -15.02 8.46
CA VAL A 361 -0.92 -15.82 9.46
C VAL A 361 -1.13 -17.27 9.01
N ASP A 362 -1.04 -17.55 7.70
CA ASP A 362 -1.10 -18.91 7.13
C ASP A 362 0.02 -19.86 7.65
N GLU A 363 0.99 -19.36 8.42
CA GLU A 363 1.98 -20.15 9.16
C GLU A 363 1.43 -20.94 10.35
N ASP A 364 0.37 -20.45 11.02
CA ASP A 364 -0.22 -21.14 12.19
C ASP A 364 -0.91 -22.47 11.83
N TRP A 365 -1.10 -22.75 10.53
CA TRP A 365 -1.47 -24.07 10.04
C TRP A 365 -0.44 -25.14 10.39
N PHE A 366 0.85 -24.81 10.46
CA PHE A 366 1.90 -25.79 10.79
C PHE A 366 1.84 -26.28 12.25
N ASP A 367 1.25 -25.52 13.18
CA ASP A 367 1.11 -25.96 14.58
C ASP A 367 -0.05 -26.95 14.77
N THR A 368 -1.08 -26.89 13.91
CA THR A 368 -2.25 -27.78 13.98
C THR A 368 -1.97 -29.20 13.46
N THR A 369 -0.89 -29.41 12.69
CA THR A 369 -0.51 -30.74 12.19
C THR A 369 0.18 -31.64 13.23
N ARG A 370 0.47 -31.13 14.43
CA ARG A 370 1.13 -31.90 15.50
C ARG A 370 0.18 -32.81 16.30
N THR A 371 -1.14 -32.72 16.09
CA THR A 371 -2.17 -33.44 16.86
C THR A 371 -3.10 -34.34 16.04
N MET A 372 -2.66 -34.87 14.88
CA MET A 372 -3.42 -35.92 14.18
C MET A 372 -2.79 -37.31 14.34
N ASN A 373 -3.53 -38.18 15.04
CA ASN A 373 -3.25 -39.60 15.22
C ASN A 373 -3.07 -40.33 13.88
N ARG A 374 -2.03 -41.16 13.81
CA ARG A 374 -1.68 -42.06 12.71
C ARG A 374 -2.76 -43.15 12.52
N PRO A 375 -3.45 -43.26 11.36
CA PRO A 375 -4.28 -44.43 11.05
C PRO A 375 -3.41 -45.58 10.51
N GLN A 376 -3.82 -46.82 10.81
CA GLN A 376 -3.19 -48.05 10.36
C GLN A 376 -3.52 -48.38 8.89
N ILE A 377 -2.62 -49.14 8.27
CA ILE A 377 -2.60 -49.53 6.86
C ILE A 377 -3.63 -50.63 6.59
N GLY A 378 -4.47 -50.43 5.57
CA GLY A 378 -5.22 -51.51 4.92
C GLY A 378 -6.62 -51.10 4.49
N ASP A 379 -6.74 -50.50 3.29
CA ASP A 379 -7.89 -50.65 2.38
C ASP A 379 -7.44 -50.15 0.98
N GLU A 380 -7.78 -50.91 -0.08
CA GLU A 380 -7.47 -50.58 -1.48
C GLU A 380 -8.40 -49.46 -1.98
N VAL A 381 -7.83 -48.38 -2.47
CA VAL A 381 -8.55 -47.19 -2.98
C VAL A 381 -8.32 -47.09 -4.50
N PRO A 382 -9.34 -46.77 -5.32
CA PRO A 382 -9.21 -46.68 -6.79
C PRO A 382 -8.24 -45.59 -7.29
N GLU A 383 -7.59 -45.85 -8.42
CA GLU A 383 -6.49 -45.02 -9.01
C GLU A 383 -6.88 -43.55 -9.29
N ASP A 384 -8.16 -43.24 -9.46
CA ASP A 384 -8.67 -41.87 -9.67
C ASP A 384 -8.77 -41.05 -8.37
N GLU A 385 -8.80 -41.72 -7.22
CA GLU A 385 -8.74 -41.08 -5.90
C GLU A 385 -7.29 -40.87 -5.45
N GLU A 386 -6.35 -41.71 -5.90
CA GLU A 386 -4.90 -41.56 -5.63
C GLU A 386 -4.33 -40.28 -6.27
N MET A 387 -4.77 -39.92 -7.47
CA MET A 387 -4.42 -38.64 -8.13
C MET A 387 -5.00 -37.42 -7.40
N ARG A 388 -6.19 -37.53 -6.80
CA ARG A 388 -6.78 -36.47 -5.97
C ARG A 388 -6.09 -36.34 -4.61
N LEU A 389 -5.62 -37.45 -4.05
CA LEU A 389 -4.85 -37.47 -2.80
C LEU A 389 -3.40 -37.01 -3.00
N LEU A 390 -2.78 -37.30 -4.15
CA LEU A 390 -1.46 -36.78 -4.51
C LEU A 390 -1.47 -35.27 -4.77
N GLY A 391 -2.54 -34.74 -5.38
CA GLY A 391 -2.75 -33.28 -5.52
C GLY A 391 -2.96 -32.58 -4.17
N LYS A 392 -3.55 -33.26 -3.18
CA LYS A 392 -3.68 -32.78 -1.80
C LYS A 392 -2.42 -32.99 -0.94
N ARG A 393 -1.52 -33.89 -1.35
CA ARG A 393 -0.29 -34.26 -0.61
C ARG A 393 0.88 -33.28 -0.81
N TRP A 394 0.78 -32.40 -1.81
CA TRP A 394 1.73 -31.29 -2.04
C TRP A 394 1.07 -29.90 -2.00
N GLY A 395 -0.21 -29.81 -1.63
CA GLY A 395 -0.95 -28.57 -1.47
C GLY A 395 -0.75 -27.93 -0.09
N ILE A 396 0.51 -27.63 0.27
CA ILE A 396 0.78 -26.72 1.38
C ILE A 396 0.47 -25.31 0.84
N PRO A 397 -0.47 -24.53 1.42
CA PRO A 397 -0.57 -23.13 1.09
C PRO A 397 0.76 -22.48 1.45
N ILE A 398 1.59 -22.18 0.45
CA ILE A 398 2.86 -21.48 0.65
C ILE A 398 2.50 -20.02 0.95
N PRO A 399 2.88 -19.44 2.11
CA PRO A 399 2.64 -18.03 2.41
C PRO A 399 3.12 -17.11 1.27
N ALA A 400 2.39 -16.01 1.02
CA ALA A 400 2.68 -15.11 -0.12
C ALA A 400 4.15 -14.67 -0.14
N ARG A 401 4.72 -14.36 1.03
CA ARG A 401 6.12 -13.98 1.23
C ARG A 401 7.16 -14.99 0.70
N TYR A 402 6.79 -16.24 0.43
CA TYR A 402 7.67 -17.26 -0.14
C TYR A 402 7.37 -17.61 -1.59
N LYS A 403 6.30 -17.04 -2.17
CA LYS A 403 5.95 -17.23 -3.58
C LYS A 403 6.83 -16.33 -4.46
N MET A 404 8.14 -16.58 -4.54
CA MET A 404 9.07 -15.71 -5.30
C MET A 404 8.75 -15.59 -6.79
N TRP A 405 7.99 -16.53 -7.39
CA TRP A 405 7.49 -16.37 -8.75
C TRP A 405 6.44 -15.26 -8.89
N GLN A 406 5.73 -14.92 -7.80
CA GLN A 406 4.76 -13.82 -7.77
C GLN A 406 5.41 -12.44 -7.96
N LEU A 407 6.74 -12.35 -7.86
CA LEU A 407 7.51 -11.16 -8.28
C LEU A 407 7.33 -10.82 -9.76
N PHE A 408 7.04 -11.81 -10.59
CA PHE A 408 6.82 -11.63 -12.01
C PHE A 408 5.34 -11.40 -12.37
N PHE A 409 4.43 -11.61 -11.41
CA PHE A 409 2.98 -11.55 -11.59
C PHE A 409 2.33 -10.61 -10.57
N ALA A 410 1.93 -11.09 -9.39
CA ALA A 410 1.23 -10.27 -8.39
C ALA A 410 1.92 -8.95 -8.06
N HIS A 411 3.25 -8.96 -7.91
CA HIS A 411 4.01 -7.74 -7.62
C HIS A 411 4.03 -6.72 -8.77
N ARG A 412 3.60 -7.10 -9.96
CA ARG A 412 3.50 -6.22 -11.12
C ARG A 412 2.05 -5.89 -11.47
N ASP A 413 1.07 -6.61 -10.94
CA ASP A 413 -0.32 -6.52 -11.35
C ASP A 413 -1.10 -5.53 -10.48
N TYR A 414 -0.94 -4.23 -10.76
CA TYR A 414 -1.63 -3.13 -10.07
C TYR A 414 -2.50 -2.34 -11.05
N PHE A 415 -3.75 -2.77 -11.24
CA PHE A 415 -4.70 -2.29 -12.29
C PHE A 415 -4.26 -2.63 -13.72
N TRP A 416 -2.96 -2.49 -14.00
CA TRP A 416 -2.26 -2.89 -15.19
C TRP A 416 -1.01 -3.66 -14.79
N ARG A 417 -0.42 -4.39 -15.74
CA ARG A 417 0.86 -5.02 -15.51
C ARG A 417 1.98 -3.99 -15.65
N LEU A 418 2.54 -3.59 -14.52
CA LEU A 418 3.60 -2.59 -14.41
C LEU A 418 4.96 -3.16 -14.80
N GLY A 419 5.92 -2.28 -15.09
CA GLY A 419 7.33 -2.63 -15.16
C GLY A 419 7.90 -2.82 -16.56
N LEU A 420 7.18 -2.42 -17.61
CA LEU A 420 7.66 -2.49 -18.99
C LEU A 420 7.45 -1.18 -19.74
N CYS A 421 8.53 -0.62 -20.28
CA CYS A 421 8.42 0.49 -21.23
C CYS A 421 8.33 -0.03 -22.67
N LEU A 422 7.12 -0.38 -23.10
CA LEU A 422 6.80 -0.80 -24.47
C LEU A 422 5.56 -0.04 -24.97
N PRO A 423 5.39 0.13 -26.31
CA PRO A 423 4.19 0.72 -26.92
C PRO A 423 2.89 0.26 -26.28
N GLY A 424 2.17 1.15 -25.61
CA GLY A 424 0.89 0.84 -24.96
C GLY A 424 0.98 0.04 -23.64
N GLY A 425 2.17 -0.13 -23.06
CA GLY A 425 2.42 -0.89 -21.83
C GLY A 425 2.76 -2.36 -22.08
N ASP A 426 2.53 -3.22 -21.08
CA ASP A 426 2.75 -4.66 -21.20
C ASP A 426 1.91 -5.26 -22.35
N PRO A 427 2.49 -6.06 -23.27
CA PRO A 427 1.75 -6.67 -24.37
C PRO A 427 0.57 -7.55 -23.96
N LEU A 428 0.58 -8.10 -22.74
CA LEU A 428 -0.54 -8.87 -22.19
C LEU A 428 -1.74 -8.00 -21.80
N ASP A 429 -1.58 -6.69 -21.82
CA ASP A 429 -2.65 -5.72 -21.62
C ASP A 429 -3.22 -5.19 -22.94
N TRP A 430 -2.59 -5.47 -24.09
CA TRP A 430 -3.06 -4.98 -25.38
C TRP A 430 -4.40 -5.59 -25.76
N GLY A 431 -5.38 -4.73 -26.04
CA GLY A 431 -6.75 -5.13 -26.36
C GLY A 431 -7.67 -5.31 -25.16
N ARG A 432 -7.18 -5.14 -23.92
CA ARG A 432 -8.07 -5.02 -22.75
C ARG A 432 -8.85 -3.71 -22.82
N GLU A 433 -10.11 -3.73 -22.38
CA GLU A 433 -10.90 -2.50 -22.31
C GLU A 433 -10.29 -1.52 -21.29
N ARG A 434 -10.36 -0.22 -21.62
CA ARG A 434 -10.01 0.84 -20.67
C ARG A 434 -11.12 0.95 -19.62
N TYR A 435 -10.74 1.26 -18.39
CA TYR A 435 -11.70 1.63 -17.36
C TYR A 435 -12.57 2.79 -17.84
N ARG A 436 -13.89 2.63 -17.76
CA ARG A 436 -14.87 3.67 -18.09
C ARG A 436 -15.34 4.31 -16.80
N PHE A 437 -14.66 5.37 -16.39
CA PHE A 437 -15.19 6.27 -15.38
C PHE A 437 -16.14 7.19 -16.12
N GLY A 438 -17.43 7.13 -15.81
CA GLY A 438 -18.44 7.97 -16.48
C GLY A 438 -18.03 9.43 -16.36
N ASP A 439 -17.50 9.99 -17.45
CA ASP A 439 -17.34 11.43 -17.57
C ASP A 439 -18.75 12.01 -17.50
N GLY A 440 -19.04 12.79 -16.47
CA GLY A 440 -20.33 13.43 -16.28
C GLY A 440 -20.64 14.40 -17.42
N ASP A 441 -21.19 13.88 -18.51
CA ASP A 441 -22.04 14.62 -19.42
C ASP A 441 -23.41 13.92 -19.42
N GLY A 442 -24.46 14.71 -19.19
CA GLY A 442 -25.80 14.22 -18.94
C GLY A 442 -26.42 13.57 -20.16
N GLY A 443 -26.25 12.25 -20.30
CA GLY A 443 -26.94 11.42 -21.27
C GLY A 443 -27.20 10.03 -20.72
N GLU A 444 -28.48 9.78 -20.41
CA GLU A 444 -29.16 8.50 -20.19
C GLU A 444 -28.30 7.26 -19.85
N VAL A 445 -28.40 6.84 -18.58
CA VAL A 445 -28.05 5.49 -18.14
C VAL A 445 -29.03 4.52 -18.78
N GLU A 446 -28.64 3.90 -19.90
CA GLU A 446 -29.27 2.67 -20.36
C GLU A 446 -28.43 1.48 -19.87
N GLY A 447 -29.11 0.58 -19.17
CA GLY A 447 -28.53 -0.32 -18.19
C GLY A 447 -27.58 -1.38 -18.76
N ARG A 448 -26.61 -1.73 -17.92
CA ARG A 448 -26.20 -3.12 -17.77
C ARG A 448 -25.95 -3.38 -16.30
N GLU A 449 -26.99 -3.89 -15.64
CA GLU A 449 -26.86 -4.65 -14.41
C GLU A 449 -25.91 -5.82 -14.70
N ASP A 450 -24.80 -5.85 -13.98
CA ASP A 450 -24.12 -7.02 -13.46
C ASP A 450 -23.05 -6.45 -12.51
N LEU A 451 -23.51 -6.11 -11.31
CA LEU A 451 -22.75 -5.65 -10.15
C LEU A 451 -22.28 -6.83 -9.31
#